data_AF-A0A259CZG4-F1
#
_entry.id   AF-A0A259CZG4-F1
#
_cell.length_a   1.000
_cell.length_b   1.000
_cell.length_c   1.000
_cell.angle_alpha   90.00
_cell.angle_beta   90.00
_cell.angle_gamma   90.00
#
_symmetry.space_group_name_H-M   'P 1'
#
loop_
_entity.id
_entity.type
_entity.pdbx_description
1 polymer ?
#
loop_
_entity_poly.entity_id
_entity_poly.type
_entity_poly.pdbx_seq_one_letter_code
_entity_poly.pdbx_strand_id
1 'polypeptide(L)' 'MFIQTESTPNPATLKFLPGQTVLQLGTADFPSVDAAAASPLARRIFAAGGVTGVFFGTDFVTVTKADDVDW' A
#
# COMPACT_ATOMS: atom_id res chain seq x y z
N MET A 1 -7.77 4.81 15.21
CA MET A 1 -8.25 3.98 14.09
C MET A 1 -7.45 2.70 14.09
N PHE A 2 -8.08 1.53 13.93
CA PHE A 2 -7.41 0.24 13.87
C PHE A 2 -7.30 -0.20 12.40
N ILE A 3 -6.16 -0.75 12.00
CA ILE A 3 -5.94 -1.27 10.64
C ILE A 3 -5.69 -2.77 10.78
N GLN A 4 -6.49 -3.58 10.10
CA GLN A 4 -6.27 -5.03 10.03
C GLN A 4 -5.27 -5.34 8.91
N THR A 5 -4.48 -6.41 9.09
CA THR A 5 -3.53 -6.88 8.08
C THR A 5 -3.87 -8.29 7.62
N GLU A 6 -3.80 -8.53 6.32
CA GLU A 6 -3.94 -9.84 5.70
C GLU A 6 -2.68 -10.17 4.92
N SER A 7 -2.17 -11.39 5.14
CA SER A 7 -1.09 -11.94 4.32
C SER A 7 -1.58 -12.19 2.90
N THR A 8 -0.71 -11.93 1.92
CA THR A 8 -0.96 -12.28 0.52
C THR A 8 -0.12 -13.50 0.13
N PRO A 9 -0.41 -14.18 -1.00
CA PRO A 9 0.46 -15.23 -1.52
C PRO A 9 1.88 -14.75 -1.82
N ASN A 10 2.08 -13.44 -2.00
CA ASN A 10 3.40 -12.84 -2.13
C ASN A 10 3.93 -12.43 -0.74
N PRO A 11 5.01 -13.06 -0.23
CA PRO A 11 5.57 -12.71 1.08
C PRO A 11 6.12 -11.28 1.15
N ALA A 12 6.48 -10.69 0.00
CA ALA A 12 6.92 -9.30 -0.09
C ALA A 12 5.76 -8.30 -0.06
N THR A 13 4.49 -8.75 -0.05
CA THR A 13 3.32 -7.87 -0.09
C THR A 13 2.38 -8.15 1.07
N LEU A 14 2.04 -7.12 1.83
CA LEU A 14 1.05 -7.18 2.90
C LEU A 14 -0.16 -6.32 2.54
N LYS A 15 -1.37 -6.82 2.83
CA LYS A 15 -2.62 -6.12 2.60
C LYS A 15 -3.11 -5.49 3.91
N PHE A 16 -3.47 -4.22 3.85
CA PHE A 16 -3.94 -3.41 4.96
C PHE A 16 -5.39 -3.02 4.72
N LEU A 17 -6.24 -3.31 5.71
CA LEU A 17 -7.68 -3.06 5.72
C LEU A 17 -7.97 -1.99 6.78
N PRO A 18 -8.09 -0.71 6.40
CA PRO A 18 -8.34 0.38 7.34
C PRO A 18 -9.79 0.43 7.84
N GLY A 19 -10.68 -0.45 7.36
CA GLY A 19 -12.10 -0.48 7.73
C GLY A 19 -12.91 0.68 7.15
N GLN A 20 -12.39 1.37 6.14
CA GLN A 20 -13.04 2.49 5.45
C GLN A 20 -12.69 2.47 3.96
N THR A 21 -13.48 3.19 3.17
CA THR A 21 -13.24 3.36 1.74
C THR A 21 -11.93 4.11 1.49
N VAL A 22 -11.03 3.50 0.72
CA VAL A 22 -9.76 4.08 0.27
C VAL A 22 -9.97 4.78 -1.07
N LEU A 23 -10.60 4.09 -2.02
CA LEU A 23 -11.00 4.62 -3.32
C LEU A 23 -12.50 4.46 -3.52
N GLN A 24 -13.16 5.49 -4.03
CA GLN A 24 -14.61 5.44 -4.31
C GLN A 24 -14.96 4.43 -5.41
N LEU A 25 -14.08 4.26 -6.40
CA LEU A 25 -14.25 3.30 -7.48
C LEU A 25 -12.89 2.92 -8.07
N GLY A 26 -12.77 1.67 -8.53
CA GLY A 26 -11.61 1.18 -9.26
C GLY A 26 -10.40 0.92 -8.36
N THR A 27 -9.22 0.98 -8.97
CA THR A 27 -7.94 0.69 -8.32
C THR A 27 -6.92 1.73 -8.77
N ALA A 28 -5.90 1.94 -7.94
CA ALA A 28 -4.76 2.78 -8.30
C ALA A 28 -3.46 2.05 -7.96
N ASP A 29 -2.57 1.97 -8.94
CA ASP A 29 -1.25 1.35 -8.79
C ASP A 29 -0.16 2.41 -8.75
N PHE A 30 0.76 2.27 -7.80
CA PHE A 30 1.89 3.15 -7.59
C PHE A 30 3.17 2.29 -7.51
N PRO A 31 3.79 1.98 -8.67
CA PRO A 31 4.99 1.15 -8.73
C PRO A 31 6.27 1.91 -8.32
N SER A 32 6.18 3.21 -8.01
CA SER A 32 7.33 4.03 -7.60
C SER A 32 6.91 5.26 -6.79
N VAL A 33 7.89 5.89 -6.14
CA VAL A 33 7.72 7.16 -5.41
C VAL A 33 7.21 8.28 -6.33
N ASP A 34 7.65 8.31 -7.59
CA ASP A 34 7.19 9.32 -8.56
C ASP A 34 5.72 9.12 -8.92
N ALA A 35 5.29 7.87 -9.15
CA ALA A 35 3.89 7.55 -9.40
C ALA A 35 3.02 7.93 -8.20
N ALA A 36 3.55 7.77 -6.98
CA ALA A 36 2.87 8.14 -5.75
C ALA A 36 2.55 9.63 -5.63
N ALA A 37 3.15 10.52 -6.45
CA ALA A 37 2.86 11.96 -6.45
C ALA A 37 1.35 12.26 -6.60
N ALA A 38 0.61 11.41 -7.33
CA ALA A 38 -0.83 11.54 -7.51
C ALA A 38 -1.66 11.31 -6.23
N SER A 39 -1.08 10.72 -5.17
CA SER A 39 -1.76 10.49 -3.90
C SER A 39 -0.93 10.91 -2.68
N PRO A 40 -1.45 11.80 -1.81
CA PRO A 40 -0.80 12.12 -0.54
C PRO A 40 -0.61 10.90 0.37
N LEU A 41 -1.52 9.92 0.31
CA LEU A 41 -1.41 8.69 1.10
C LEU A 41 -0.29 7.80 0.57
N ALA A 42 -0.22 7.58 -0.76
CA ALA A 42 0.82 6.77 -1.36
C ALA A 42 2.21 7.35 -1.05
N ARG A 43 2.37 8.68 -1.19
CA ARG A 43 3.61 9.39 -0.82
C ARG A 43 4.03 9.12 0.62
N ARG A 44 3.09 9.15 1.57
CA ARG A 44 3.38 8.89 2.98
C ARG A 44 3.80 7.44 3.24
N ILE A 45 3.19 6.49 2.52
CA ILE A 45 3.57 5.08 2.64
C ILE A 45 4.99 4.87 2.11
N PHE A 46 5.34 5.42 0.95
CA PHE A 46 6.72 5.37 0.44
C PHE A 46 7.72 6.06 1.36
N ALA A 47 7.32 7.16 2.02
CA ALA A 47 8.18 7.87 2.98
C ALA A 47 8.47 7.09 4.27
N ALA A 48 7.75 5.99 4.55
CA ALA A 48 8.09 5.11 5.67
C ALA A 48 9.42 4.35 5.44
N GLY A 49 9.91 4.32 4.20
CA GLY A 49 11.13 3.62 3.81
C GLY A 49 10.88 2.13 3.57
N GLY A 50 11.72 1.52 2.74
CA GLY A 50 11.63 0.08 2.50
C GLY A 50 10.43 -0.38 1.67
N VAL A 51 9.71 0.54 1.02
CA VAL A 51 8.54 0.24 0.18
C VAL A 51 8.93 0.35 -1.30
N THR A 52 8.61 -0.68 -2.07
CA THR A 52 8.86 -0.76 -3.52
C THR A 52 7.59 -0.57 -4.34
N GLY A 53 6.40 -0.78 -3.75
CA GLY A 53 5.14 -0.61 -4.45
C GLY A 53 3.98 -0.38 -3.50
N VAL A 54 3.00 0.41 -3.94
CA VAL A 54 1.76 0.65 -3.21
C VAL A 54 0.59 0.51 -4.18
N PHE A 55 -0.45 -0.21 -3.78
CA PHE A 55 -1.64 -0.36 -4.58
C PHE A 55 -2.90 -0.16 -3.74
N PHE A 56 -3.86 0.58 -4.28
CA PHE A 56 -5.12 0.88 -3.62
C PHE A 56 -6.26 0.12 -4.29
N GLY A 57 -7.01 -0.60 -3.48
CA GLY A 57 -8.35 -1.06 -3.81
C GLY A 57 -9.41 -0.11 -3.28
N THR A 58 -10.66 -0.53 -3.36
CA THR A 58 -11.80 0.22 -2.84
C THR A 58 -11.78 0.38 -1.32
N ASP A 59 -11.35 -0.66 -0.60
CA ASP A 59 -11.41 -0.79 0.85
C ASP A 59 -10.11 -1.33 1.47
N PHE A 60 -9.06 -1.45 0.67
CA PHE A 60 -7.76 -1.94 1.10
C PHE A 60 -6.59 -1.20 0.44
N VAL A 61 -5.43 -1.31 1.08
CA VAL A 61 -4.13 -0.88 0.54
C VAL A 61 -3.18 -2.06 0.60
N THR A 62 -2.50 -2.40 -0.48
CA THR A 62 -1.37 -3.33 -0.44
C THR A 62 -0.07 -2.56 -0.52
N VAL A 63 0.89 -2.96 0.31
CA VAL A 63 2.25 -2.41 0.30
C VAL A 63 3.20 -3.55 -0.01
N THR A 64 4.08 -3.33 -0.96
CA THR A 64 5.17 -4.23 -1.30
C THR A 64 6.45 -3.68 -0.70
N LYS A 65 7.13 -4.49 0.11
CA LYS A 65 8.41 -4.12 0.72
C LYS A 65 9.59 -4.43 -0.21
N ALA A 66 10.73 -3.83 0.08
CA ALA A 66 12.01 -4.24 -0.48
C ALA A 66 12.44 -5.60 0.09
N ASP A 67 13.34 -6.28 -0.61
CA ASP A 67 13.79 -7.64 -0.24
C ASP A 67 14.57 -7.66 1.08
N ASP A 68 15.22 -6.55 1.44
CA ASP A 68 16.06 -6.37 2.64
C ASP A 68 15.29 -5.88 3.87
N VAL A 69 13.97 -5.75 3.77
CA VAL A 69 13.10 -5.23 4.84
C VAL A 69 12.27 -6.36 5.40
N ASP A 70 11.95 -6.35 6.69
CA ASP A 70 10.99 -7.25 7.32
C ASP A 70 9.69 -6.51 7.66
N TRP A 71 8.58 -7.25 7.73
CA TRP A 71 7.25 -6.72 8.09
C TRP A 71 7.05 -6.58 9.59
#